data_AF-A0A286CFP2-F1
#
_entry.id   AF-A0A286CFP2-F1
#
_cell.length_a   1.000
_cell.length_b   1.000
_cell.length_c   1.000
_cell.angle_alpha   90.00
_cell.angle_beta   90.00
_cell.angle_gamma   90.00
#
_symmetry.space_group_name_H-M   'P 1'
#
loop_
_entity.id
_entity.type
_entity.pdbx_description
1 polymer ?
#
loop_
_entity_poly.entity_id
_entity_poly.type
_entity_poly.pdbx_seq_one_letter_code
_entity_poly.pdbx_strand_id
1 'polypeptide(L)' 'MTATPEATEATPTIVLVGHGMVGQRFLEALAERGLTATHRVVVLCEEPRPAYDRVALTSYFSGKTPRTSP' A
#
# COMPACT_ATOMS: atom_id res chain seq x y z
N MET A 1 0.60 47.32 -10.41
CA MET A 1 0.83 45.92 -10.84
C MET A 1 1.05 45.09 -9.59
N THR A 2 -0.02 44.54 -9.04
CA THR A 2 0.03 43.66 -7.87
C THR A 2 0.13 42.24 -8.40
N ALA A 3 1.29 41.60 -8.22
CA ALA A 3 1.44 40.20 -8.57
C ALA A 3 0.52 39.37 -7.67
N THR A 4 -0.42 38.64 -8.29
CA THR A 4 -1.16 37.56 -7.65
C THR A 4 -0.14 36.58 -7.07
N PRO A 5 -0.28 36.12 -5.81
CA PRO A 5 0.57 35.04 -5.32
C PRO A 5 0.29 33.83 -6.21
N GLU A 6 1.26 33.42 -7.04
CA GLU A 6 1.20 32.13 -7.70
C GLU A 6 1.06 31.09 -6.60
N ALA A 7 -0.05 30.36 -6.62
CA ALA A 7 -0.23 29.20 -5.78
C ALA A 7 1.01 28.33 -6.01
N THR A 8 1.88 28.22 -5.01
CA THR A 8 3.02 27.30 -5.02
C THR A 8 2.49 26.00 -5.59
N GLU A 9 2.99 25.56 -6.76
CA GLU A 9 2.53 24.34 -7.43
C GLU A 9 2.58 23.20 -6.40
N ALA A 10 1.43 22.94 -5.80
CA ALA A 10 1.38 22.09 -4.63
C ALA A 10 1.59 20.69 -5.17
N THR A 11 2.75 20.10 -4.86
CA THR A 11 3.10 18.76 -5.31
C THR A 11 1.93 17.82 -4.99
N PRO A 12 1.25 17.27 -6.00
CA PRO A 12 0.05 16.49 -5.78
C PRO A 12 0.35 15.30 -4.88
N THR A 13 -0.54 15.02 -3.93
CA THR A 13 -0.33 13.97 -2.91
C THR A 13 -1.17 12.74 -3.21
N ILE A 14 -0.53 11.58 -3.25
CA ILE A 14 -1.17 10.27 -3.36
C ILE A 14 -1.16 9.63 -1.99
N VAL A 15 -2.34 9.31 -1.45
CA VAL A 15 -2.48 8.63 -0.16
C VAL A 15 -2.91 7.18 -0.41
N LEU A 16 -2.06 6.23 -0.02
CA LEU A 16 -2.34 4.81 -0.03
C LEU A 16 -2.74 4.35 1.37
N VAL A 17 -3.94 3.78 1.52
CA VAL A 17 -4.41 3.21 2.78
C VAL A 17 -4.29 1.69 2.72
N GLY A 18 -3.44 1.14 3.58
CA GLY A 18 -3.10 -0.29 3.64
C GLY A 18 -1.86 -0.66 2.80
N HIS A 19 -0.98 -1.46 3.40
CA HIS A 19 0.26 -1.95 2.77
C HIS A 19 0.31 -3.48 2.82
N GLY A 20 -0.64 -4.09 2.11
CA GLY A 20 -0.57 -5.51 1.75
C GLY A 20 0.10 -5.71 0.40
N MET A 21 0.02 -6.93 -0.14
CA MET A 21 0.60 -7.31 -1.44
C MET A 21 0.21 -6.35 -2.58
N VAL A 22 -1.06 -5.93 -2.66
CA VAL A 22 -1.53 -5.00 -3.70
C VAL A 22 -0.95 -3.61 -3.51
N GLY A 23 -0.88 -3.12 -2.27
CA GLY A 23 -0.29 -1.82 -1.95
C GLY A 23 1.18 -1.75 -2.34
N GLN A 24 1.95 -2.81 -2.05
CA GLN A 24 3.35 -2.93 -2.46
C GLN A 24 3.50 -2.87 -4.00
N ARG A 25 2.71 -3.66 -4.75
CA ARG A 25 2.75 -3.66 -6.22
C ARG A 25 2.36 -2.31 -6.82
N PHE A 26 1.41 -1.62 -6.19
CA PHE A 26 1.03 -0.27 -6.58
C PHE A 26 2.18 0.73 -6.38
N LEU A 27 2.90 0.67 -5.26
CA LEU A 27 4.07 1.52 -5.00
C LEU A 27 5.22 1.25 -5.97
N GLU A 28 5.48 -0.02 -6.31
CA GLU A 28 6.46 -0.41 -7.33
C GLU A 28 6.11 0.20 -8.69
N ALA A 29 4.85 0.07 -9.13
CA ALA A 29 4.38 0.66 -10.37
C ALA A 29 4.43 2.20 -10.37
N LEU A 30 4.18 2.85 -9.23
CA LEU A 30 4.34 4.30 -9.08
C LEU A 30 5.80 4.73 -9.27
N ALA A 31 6.73 3.99 -8.68
CA ALA A 31 8.16 4.28 -8.79
C ALA A 31 8.67 4.06 -10.22
N GLU A 32 8.29 2.95 -10.86
CA GLU A 32 8.64 2.65 -12.26
C GLU A 32 8.13 3.73 -13.23
N ARG A 33 7.00 4.35 -12.93
CA ARG A 33 6.43 5.45 -13.73
C ARG A 33 7.02 6.82 -13.39
N GLY A 34 7.97 6.89 -12.47
CA GLY A 34 8.61 8.14 -12.03
C GLY A 34 7.68 9.06 -11.24
N LEU A 35 6.53 8.56 -10.77
CA LEU A 35 5.54 9.39 -10.07
C LEU A 35 6.00 9.77 -8.66
N THR A 36 6.98 9.06 -8.09
CA THR A 36 7.63 9.43 -6.83
C THR A 36 8.47 10.71 -6.92
N ALA A 37 8.84 11.15 -8.13
CA ALA A 37 9.56 12.41 -8.33
C ALA A 37 8.62 13.63 -8.47
N THR A 38 7.35 13.40 -8.83
CA THR A 38 6.37 14.45 -9.13
C THR A 38 5.22 14.49 -8.13
N HIS A 39 5.03 13.43 -7.34
CA HIS A 39 3.96 13.31 -6.37
C HIS A 39 4.54 12.96 -5.00
N ARG A 40 3.94 13.54 -3.97
CA ARG A 40 4.18 13.12 -2.59
C ARG A 40 3.37 11.86 -2.33
N VAL A 41 4.02 10.75 -2.01
CA VAL A 41 3.34 9.49 -1.68
C VAL A 41 3.29 9.30 -0.16
N VAL A 42 2.10 9.11 0.40
CA VAL A 42 1.89 8.85 1.83
C VAL A 42 1.20 7.49 1.97
N VAL A 43 1.78 6.60 2.78
CA VAL A 43 1.19 5.28 3.05
C VAL A 43 0.74 5.24 4.49
N LEU A 44 -0.56 5.03 4.71
CA LEU A 44 -1.16 4.86 6.03
C LEU A 44 -1.40 3.37 6.27
N CYS A 45 -0.81 2.83 7.34
CA CYS A 45 -0.91 1.41 7.68
C CYS A 45 -1.20 1.23 9.16
N GLU A 46 -2.31 0.56 9.45
CA GLU A 46 -2.72 0.22 10.82
C GLU A 46 -1.92 -0.97 11.38
N GLU A 47 -1.28 -1.76 10.50
CA GLU A 47 -0.49 -2.92 10.91
C GLU A 47 1.01 -2.56 11.01
N PRO A 48 1.67 -2.78 12.16
CA PRO A 48 3.09 -2.48 12.35
C PRO A 48 4.02 -3.46 11.61
N ARG A 49 3.46 -4.42 10.85
CA ARG A 49 4.20 -5.49 10.17
C ARG A 49 4.27 -5.19 8.66
N PRO A 50 5.45 -5.36 8.02
CA PRO A 50 5.59 -5.28 6.57
C PRO A 50 4.57 -6.16 5.83
N ALA A 51 4.26 -5.81 4.58
CA ALA A 51 3.26 -6.52 3.76
C ALA A 51 3.52 -8.03 3.78
N TYR A 52 2.64 -8.77 4.45
CA TYR A 52 2.69 -10.23 4.52
C TYR A 52 1.57 -10.83 3.67
N ASP A 53 1.82 -12.03 3.14
CA ASP A 53 0.84 -12.76 2.33
C ASP A 53 -0.33 -13.25 3.20
N ARG A 54 -1.43 -12.50 3.19
CA ARG A 54 -2.67 -12.90 3.88
C ARG A 54 -3.43 -14.02 3.14
N VAL A 55 -3.07 -14.36 1.90
CA VAL A 55 -3.71 -15.43 1.10
C VAL A 55 -3.28 -16.82 1.60
N ALA A 56 -2.10 -16.92 2.23
CA ALA A 56 -1.66 -18.13 2.93
C ALA A 56 -2.39 -18.39 4.27
N LEU A 57 -3.30 -17.51 4.73
CA LEU A 57 -4.15 -17.81 5.90
C LEU A 57 -5.27 -18.79 5.57
N THR A 58 -5.83 -18.76 4.35
CA THR A 58 -6.84 -19.72 3.90
C THR A 58 -6.29 -21.15 3.82
N SER A 59 -5.01 -21.34 3.47
CA SER A 59 -4.37 -22.66 3.47
C SER A 59 -4.13 -23.21 4.88
N TYR A 60 -3.98 -22.36 5.90
CA TYR A 60 -3.85 -22.78 7.30
C TYR A 60 -5.14 -23.41 7.87
N PHE A 61 -6.31 -23.02 7.36
CA PHE A 61 -7.62 -23.61 7.73
C PHE A 61 -8.02 -24.81 6.88
N SER A 62 -7.32 -25.07 5.76
CA SER A 62 -7.70 -26.10 4.79
C SER A 62 -7.19 -27.51 5.12
N GLY A 63 -6.35 -27.68 6.16
CA GLY A 63 -5.55 -28.90 6.32
C GLY A 63 -5.69 -29.68 7.64
N LYS A 64 -6.58 -29.29 8.56
CA LYS A 64 -6.75 -30.03 9.83
C LYS A 64 -8.15 -30.63 9.92
N THR A 65 -8.37 -31.75 9.24
CA THR A 65 -9.35 -32.75 9.71
C THR A 65 -8.82 -33.29 11.05
N PRO A 66 -9.56 -33.16 12.16
CA PRO A 66 -9.20 -33.87 13.38
C PRO A 66 -9.22 -35.36 13.06
N ARG A 67 -8.10 -36.05 13.28
CA ARG A 67 -8.08 -37.52 13.27
C ARG A 67 -8.90 -37.98 14.47
N THR A 68 -10.19 -38.20 14.27
CA THR A 68 -11.02 -38.94 15.22
C THR A 68 -10.64 -40.41 15.11
N SER A 69 -9.98 -40.94 16.14
CA SER A 69 -9.92 -42.37 16.40
C SER A 69 -9.56 -42.60 17.87
N PRO A 70 -10.09 -43.63 18.54
CA PRO A 70 -11.24 -44.49 18.20
C PRO A 70 -12.52 -44.15 18.98
#